data_AF-A0A956MHL7-F1
#
_entry.id   AF-A0A956MHL7-F1
#
_cell.length_a   1.000
_cell.length_b   1.000
_cell.length_c   1.000
_cell.angle_alpha   90.00
_cell.angle_beta   90.00
_cell.angle_gamma   90.00
#
_symmetry.space_group_name_H-M   'P 1'
#
loop_
_entity.id
_entity.type
_entity.pdbx_description
1 polymer ?
#
loop_
_entity_poly.entity_id
_entity_poly.type
_entity_poly.pdbx_seq_one_letter_code
_entity_poly.pdbx_strand_id
1 'polypeptide(L)'
;QKKGILYAPDYVINAGGLINVYGEINEWGRDRAKRKAGDIYNTLLRIFQRADADGVPTSVAADRLAEQRLAEVRTLQKSWV
;
A
#
# COMPACT_ATOMS: atom_id res chain seq x y z
N GLN A 1 -18.89 3.36 2.39
CA GLN A 1 -18.89 4.08 3.68
C GLN A 1 -20.31 4.62 3.91
N LYS A 2 -20.96 4.31 5.04
CA LYS A 2 -22.34 4.79 5.31
C LYS A 2 -22.44 5.79 6.47
N LYS A 3 -21.36 5.97 7.24
CA LYS A 3 -21.34 6.79 8.47
C LYS A 3 -20.45 8.05 8.37
N GLY A 4 -19.94 8.39 7.19
CA GLY A 4 -19.02 9.54 7.01
C GLY A 4 -17.65 9.38 7.69
N ILE A 5 -17.29 8.18 8.15
CA ILE A 5 -16.01 7.90 8.81
C ILE A 5 -14.97 7.55 7.74
N LEU A 6 -13.88 8.33 7.69
CA LEU A 6 -12.71 8.01 6.89
C LEU A 6 -11.89 6.93 7.61
N TYR A 7 -11.89 5.72 7.05
CA TYR A 7 -11.20 4.56 7.61
C TYR A 7 -9.91 4.28 6.83
N ALA A 8 -8.77 4.30 7.51
CA ALA A 8 -7.51 3.78 6.99
C ALA A 8 -7.46 2.25 7.19
N PRO A 9 -7.32 1.44 6.13
CA PRO A 9 -7.23 -0.02 6.28
C PRO A 9 -6.08 -0.42 7.20
N ASP A 10 -6.40 -1.26 8.19
CA ASP A 10 -5.51 -1.75 9.25
C ASP A 10 -4.22 -2.36 8.72
N TYR A 11 -4.29 -3.25 7.72
CA TYR A 11 -3.13 -3.90 7.13
C TYR A 11 -2.24 -2.93 6.31
N VAL A 12 -2.76 -1.75 5.94
CA VAL A 12 -1.99 -0.71 5.25
C VAL A 12 -1.34 0.24 6.27
N ILE A 13 -2.11 0.76 7.23
CA ILE A 13 -1.60 1.72 8.22
C ILE A 13 -0.53 1.09 9.12
N ASN A 14 -0.66 -0.20 9.44
CA ASN A 14 0.28 -0.94 10.28
C ASN A 14 1.46 -1.58 9.52
N ALA A 15 1.60 -1.34 8.21
CA ALA A 15 2.62 -1.99 7.37
C ALA A 15 4.07 -1.62 7.73
N GLY A 16 4.29 -0.63 8.60
CA GLY A 16 5.62 -0.17 9.02
C GLY A 16 6.48 -1.28 9.63
N GLY A 17 5.90 -2.22 10.37
CA GLY A 17 6.63 -3.34 10.94
C GLY A 17 7.23 -4.27 9.88
N LEU A 18 6.44 -4.63 8.86
CA LEU A 18 6.91 -5.45 7.74
C LEU A 18 7.95 -4.71 6.90
N ILE A 19 7.78 -3.41 6.68
CA ILE A 19 8.77 -2.56 5.99
C ILE A 19 10.10 -2.57 6.74
N ASN A 20 10.07 -2.49 8.07
CA ASN A 20 11.27 -2.55 8.89
C ASN A 20 11.98 -3.91 8.79
N VAL A 21 11.25 -5.01 8.95
CA VAL A 21 11.81 -6.38 8.83
C VAL A 21 12.38 -6.63 7.43
N TYR A 22 11.70 -6.17 6.38
CA TYR A 22 12.24 -6.23 5.03
C TYR A 22 13.53 -5.40 4.90
N GLY A 23 13.58 -4.24 5.55
CA GLY A 23 14.79 -3.44 5.64
C GLY A 23 15.95 -4.17 6.31
N GLU A 24 15.70 -4.91 7.39
CA GLU A 24 16.70 -5.73 8.09
C GLU A 24 17.30 -6.80 7.17
N ILE A 25 16.45 -7.52 6.41
CA ILE A 25 16.88 -8.54 5.44
C ILE A 25 17.76 -7.93 4.32
N ASN A 26 17.56 -6.64 4.00
CA ASN A 26 18.29 -5.93 2.95
C ASN A 26 19.36 -4.99 3.50
N GLU A 27 19.74 -5.13 4.78
CA GLU A 27 20.77 -4.33 5.45
C GLU A 27 20.54 -2.81 5.36
N TRP A 28 19.27 -2.38 5.40
CA TRP A 28 18.94 -0.96 5.39
C TRP A 28 19.27 -0.31 6.74
N GLY A 29 19.91 0.86 6.67
CA GLY A 29 20.01 1.75 7.84
C GLY A 29 18.64 2.26 8.28
N ARG A 30 18.51 2.57 9.57
CA ARG A 30 17.29 3.06 10.23
C ARG A 30 16.58 4.17 9.45
N ASP A 31 17.34 5.16 8.96
CA ASP A 31 16.76 6.30 8.25
C ASP A 31 16.12 5.89 6.92
N ARG A 32 16.68 4.90 6.23
CA ARG A 32 16.10 4.37 4.99
C ARG A 32 14.80 3.62 5.29
N ALA A 33 14.79 2.76 6.31
CA ALA A 33 13.57 2.05 6.74
C ALA A 33 12.46 3.04 7.15
N LYS A 34 12.80 4.09 7.92
CA LYS A 34 11.87 5.14 8.32
C LYS A 34 11.33 5.92 7.12
N ARG A 35 12.20 6.32 6.17
CA ARG A 35 11.75 6.97 4.92
C ARG A 35 10.81 6.06 4.14
N LYS A 36 11.12 4.76 4.03
CA LYS A 36 10.25 3.81 3.34
C LYS A 36 8.90 3.63 4.03
N ALA A 37 8.88 3.57 5.36
CA ALA A 37 7.63 3.55 6.12
C ALA A 37 6.79 4.81 5.90
N GLY A 38 7.42 5.96 5.64
CA GLY A 38 6.75 7.20 5.23
C GLY A 38 5.89 7.07 3.97
N ASP A 39 6.20 6.13 3.06
CA ASP A 39 5.41 5.87 1.85
C ASP A 39 3.98 5.36 2.15
N ILE A 40 3.70 4.93 3.40
CA ILE A 40 2.36 4.56 3.85
C ILE A 40 1.39 5.73 3.67
N TYR A 41 1.84 6.97 3.92
CA TYR A 41 1.04 8.18 3.73
C TYR A 41 0.51 8.29 2.29
N ASN A 42 1.41 8.19 1.31
CA ASN A 42 1.06 8.28 -0.11
C ASN A 42 0.22 7.08 -0.58
N THR A 43 0.39 5.92 0.05
CA THR A 43 -0.41 4.73 -0.24
C THR A 43 -1.86 4.92 0.24
N LEU A 44 -2.05 5.44 1.45
CA LEU A 44 -3.38 5.75 1.98
C LEU A 44 -4.09 6.82 1.16
N LEU A 45 -3.40 7.88 0.73
CA LEU A 45 -3.99 8.90 -0.16
C LEU A 45 -4.53 8.28 -1.46
N ARG A 46 -3.76 7.38 -2.08
CA ARG A 46 -4.21 6.67 -3.30
C ARG A 46 -5.42 5.79 -3.02
N ILE A 47 -5.45 5.10 -1.89
CA ILE A 47 -6.61 4.28 -1.47
C ILE A 47 -7.84 5.15 -1.28
N PHE A 48 -7.71 6.32 -0.63
CA PHE A 48 -8.84 7.22 -0.40
C PHE A 48 -9.38 7.79 -1.71
N GLN A 49 -8.50 8.26 -2.60
CA GLN A 49 -8.87 8.73 -3.93
C GLN A 49 -9.58 7.63 -4.73
N ARG A 50 -9.07 6.40 -4.68
CA ARG A 50 -9.66 5.28 -5.40
C ARG A 50 -11.01 4.86 -4.82
N ALA A 51 -11.14 4.84 -3.50
CA ALA A 51 -12.39 4.53 -2.81
C ALA A 51 -13.49 5.52 -3.18
N ASP A 52 -13.15 6.81 -3.25
CA ASP A 52 -14.06 7.88 -3.67
C ASP A 52 -14.46 7.73 -5.14
N ALA A 53 -13.48 7.58 -6.04
CA ALA A 53 -13.72 7.44 -7.48
C ALA A 53 -14.55 6.20 -7.85
N ASP A 54 -14.31 5.07 -7.19
CA ASP A 54 -15.01 3.81 -7.47
C ASP A 54 -16.31 3.65 -6.65
N GLY A 55 -16.58 4.52 -5.68
CA GLY A 55 -17.73 4.43 -4.78
C GLY A 55 -17.70 3.21 -3.85
N VAL A 56 -16.51 2.73 -3.46
CA VAL A 56 -16.32 1.51 -2.66
C VAL A 56 -15.72 1.79 -1.27
N PRO A 57 -15.83 0.87 -0.30
CA PRO A 57 -15.10 0.99 0.97
C PRO A 57 -13.57 1.07 0.74
N THR A 58 -12.86 1.75 1.65
CA THR A 58 -11.39 1.90 1.58
C THR A 58 -10.65 0.57 1.66
N SER A 59 -11.19 -0.44 2.36
CA SER A 59 -10.65 -1.80 2.35
C SER A 59 -10.69 -2.42 0.95
N VAL A 60 -11.84 -2.32 0.26
CA VAL A 60 -11.98 -2.83 -1.11
C VAL A 60 -11.06 -2.09 -2.09
N ALA A 61 -10.92 -0.77 -1.94
CA ALA A 61 -10.00 0.01 -2.76
C ALA A 61 -8.53 -0.38 -2.51
N ALA A 62 -8.17 -0.70 -1.27
CA ALA A 62 -6.83 -1.17 -0.92
C ALA A 62 -6.53 -2.56 -1.49
N ASP A 63 -7.50 -3.50 -1.44
CA ASP A 63 -7.37 -4.82 -2.07
C ASP A 63 -7.14 -4.67 -3.59
N ARG A 64 -7.97 -3.86 -4.26
CA ARG A 64 -7.83 -3.58 -5.70
C ARG A 64 -6.48 -2.96 -6.05
N LEU A 65 -6.00 -2.03 -5.24
CA LEU A 65 -4.69 -1.40 -5.47
C LEU A 65 -3.56 -2.43 -5.36
N ALA A 66 -3.65 -3.37 -4.40
CA ALA A 66 -2.69 -4.45 -4.25
C ALA A 66 -2.74 -5.43 -5.44
N GLU A 67 -3.94 -5.86 -5.84
CA GLU A 67 -4.15 -6.73 -7.01
C GLU A 67 -3.62 -6.12 -8.30
N GLN A 68 -3.92 -4.84 -8.55
CA GLN A 68 -3.39 -4.10 -9.69
C GLN A 68 -1.87 -4.12 -9.68
N ARG A 69 -1.25 -3.85 -8.53
CA ARG A 69 0.22 -3.84 -8.40
C ARG A 69 0.83 -5.21 -8.70
N LEU A 70 0.23 -6.28 -8.21
CA LEU A 70 0.68 -7.66 -8.49
C LEU A 70 0.55 -7.98 -9.99
N ALA A 71 -0.55 -7.58 -10.62
CA ALA A 71 -0.77 -7.79 -12.05
C ALA A 71 0.25 -7.03 -12.91
N GLU A 72 0.54 -5.76 -12.59
CA GLU A 72 1.55 -4.95 -13.28
C GLU A 72 2.94 -5.60 -13.22
N VAL A 73 3.37 -6.03 -12.04
CA VAL A 73 4.68 -6.68 -11.85
C VAL A 73 4.75 -8.01 -12.63
N ARG A 74 3.68 -8.80 -12.60
CA ARG A 74 3.60 -10.06 -13.37
C ARG A 74 3.70 -9.82 -14.88
N THR A 75 3.03 -8.80 -15.39
CA THR A 75 3.07 -8.45 -16.82
C THR A 75 4.47 -8.00 -17.23
N LEU A 76 5.13 -7.18 -16.41
CA LEU A 76 6.52 -6.79 -16.65
C LEU A 76 7.40 -8.04 -16.74
N GLN A 77 7.40 -8.92 -15.73
CA GLN A 77 8.24 -10.12 -15.73
C GLN A 77 8.07 -10.98 -16.99
N LYS A 78 6.85 -11.12 -17.51
CA LYS A 78 6.61 -11.87 -18.77
C LYS A 78 7.21 -11.22 -20.00
N SER A 79 7.36 -9.90 -20.03
CA SER A 79 7.95 -9.17 -21.17
C SER A 79 9.48 -9.22 -21.19
N TRP A 80 10.12 -9.54 -20.07
CA TRP A 80 11.59 -9.68 -19.95
C TRP A 80 12.10 -11.09 -20.25
N VAL A 81 11.20 -12.05 -20.44
CA VAL A 81 11.48 -13.44 -20.86
C VAL A 81 11.07 -13.58 -22.32
#